data_AF-F5LK46-F1
#
_entry.id   AF-F5LK46-F1
#
_cell.length_a   1.000
_cell.length_b   1.000
_cell.length_c   1.000
_cell.angle_alpha   90.00
_cell.angle_beta   90.00
_cell.angle_gamma   90.00
#
_symmetry.space_group_name_H-M   'P 1'
#
loop_
_entity.id
_entity.type
_entity.pdbx_description
1 polymer ?
#
loop_
_entity_poly.entity_id
_entity_poly.type
_entity_poly.pdbx_seq_one_letter_code
_entity_poly.pdbx_strand_id
1 'polypeptide(L)'
;MPRLSRKSSPPAACPQCSGKKYISFNWARFQHGHDAESKQVQRALKIERQLKHGWEYACENCGSRWYLGRDGIMMSYIHPSKAGLVEHWNAGTYEVSDEIWDELGKIGATAQGSIAGGRTSAEVPCRVTTVRGETFDMAYVSFQSRPPIDLWQDGRRIRFCDEVASVEPSPYTLPADVRLATSRAQEIRMGYAPTAVQAHDGHLFQLNWANDFFASGPYKGEDLRLTDLAGDWDQADMAGVPSEYILYFVADWRADLDSLYLDAAGGRASEQISAVPEEDENRDASAEDESGRLEQAEGTEERD
;
A
#
# COMPACT_ATOMS: atom_id res chain seq x y z
N MET A 1 22.09 -10.21 -48.68
CA MET A 1 20.80 -10.45 -48.00
C MET A 1 20.25 -9.13 -47.51
N PRO A 2 19.05 -8.70 -47.94
CA PRO A 2 18.48 -7.44 -47.49
C PRO A 2 18.07 -7.56 -46.02
N ARG A 3 18.57 -6.65 -45.17
CA ARG A 3 18.12 -6.51 -43.78
C ARG A 3 16.64 -6.13 -43.83
N LEU A 4 15.76 -7.01 -43.35
CA LEU A 4 14.37 -6.69 -43.09
C LEU A 4 14.36 -5.54 -42.09
N SER A 5 14.09 -4.33 -42.58
CA SER A 5 13.79 -3.17 -41.75
C SER A 5 12.57 -3.53 -40.91
N ARG A 6 12.79 -3.80 -39.62
CA ARG A 6 11.70 -3.90 -38.65
C ARG A 6 11.02 -2.54 -38.67
N LYS A 7 9.85 -2.46 -39.33
CA LYS A 7 8.92 -1.36 -39.11
C LYS A 7 8.63 -1.36 -37.62
N SER A 8 9.26 -0.45 -36.90
CA SER A 8 8.93 -0.20 -35.50
C SER A 8 7.49 0.24 -35.50
N SER A 9 6.60 -0.56 -34.89
CA SER A 9 5.25 -0.11 -34.59
C SER A 9 5.35 1.24 -33.89
N PRO A 10 4.43 2.18 -34.16
CA PRO A 10 4.38 3.42 -33.40
C PRO A 10 4.39 3.08 -31.90
N PRO A 11 5.05 3.89 -31.05
CA PRO A 11 5.03 3.62 -29.62
C PRO A 11 3.57 3.58 -29.15
N ALA A 12 3.30 2.79 -28.12
CA ALA A 12 1.94 2.67 -27.63
C ALA A 12 1.55 3.96 -26.90
N ALA A 13 0.30 4.39 -27.07
CA ALA A 13 -0.18 5.62 -26.44
C ALA A 13 -0.31 5.51 -24.92
N CYS A 14 -0.59 4.33 -24.40
CA CYS A 14 -0.41 4.00 -23.00
C CYS A 14 0.04 2.53 -22.88
N PRO A 15 0.45 2.06 -21.69
CA PRO A 15 0.89 0.68 -21.52
C PRO A 15 -0.16 -0.36 -21.96
N GLN A 16 -1.46 -0.08 -21.77
CA GLN A 16 -2.55 -0.97 -22.24
C GLN A 16 -2.78 -0.91 -23.77
N CYS A 17 -2.55 0.24 -24.42
CA CYS A 17 -2.64 0.35 -25.89
C CYS A 17 -1.65 -0.54 -26.62
N SER A 18 -0.55 -0.95 -25.96
CA SER A 18 0.49 -1.80 -26.54
C SER A 18 0.07 -3.27 -26.69
N GLY A 19 -1.11 -3.64 -26.18
CA GLY A 19 -1.54 -5.03 -26.04
C GLY A 19 -0.88 -5.76 -24.85
N LYS A 20 0.07 -5.13 -24.16
CA LYS A 20 0.62 -5.64 -22.90
C LYS A 20 -0.32 -5.25 -21.74
N LYS A 21 -0.66 -6.22 -20.90
CA LYS A 21 -1.52 -6.02 -19.73
C LYS A 21 -0.69 -5.58 -18.52
N TYR A 22 -0.39 -4.29 -18.43
CA TYR A 22 0.29 -3.73 -17.27
C TYR A 22 -0.68 -3.51 -16.10
N ILE A 23 -0.31 -3.98 -14.91
CA ILE A 23 -1.06 -3.76 -13.67
C ILE A 23 -0.69 -2.40 -13.06
N SER A 24 0.58 -2.02 -13.15
CA SER A 24 1.09 -0.73 -12.72
C SER A 24 2.33 -0.33 -13.51
N PHE A 25 2.72 0.95 -13.41
CA PHE A 25 3.99 1.46 -13.91
C PHE A 25 4.42 2.73 -13.17
N ASN A 26 5.72 3.02 -13.21
CA ASN A 26 6.28 4.25 -12.63
C ASN A 26 5.98 5.44 -13.54
N TRP A 27 5.07 6.31 -13.11
CA TRP A 27 4.64 7.53 -13.79
C TRP A 27 5.70 8.62 -13.77
N ALA A 28 6.44 8.76 -12.67
CA ALA A 28 7.51 9.75 -12.54
C ALA A 28 8.57 9.58 -13.65
N ARG A 29 8.89 8.34 -14.03
CA ARG A 29 9.77 8.06 -15.19
C ARG A 29 9.25 8.72 -16.47
N PHE A 30 7.95 8.63 -16.72
CA PHE A 30 7.36 9.19 -17.93
C PHE A 30 7.23 10.70 -17.83
N GLN A 31 6.92 11.28 -16.66
CA GLN A 31 6.84 12.73 -16.47
C GLN A 31 8.14 13.46 -16.78
N HIS A 32 9.27 12.91 -16.33
CA HIS A 32 10.60 13.51 -16.55
C HIS A 32 11.30 13.00 -17.82
N GLY A 33 10.73 12.02 -18.50
CA GLY A 33 11.28 11.43 -19.72
C GLY A 33 11.16 12.36 -20.93
N HIS A 34 12.25 12.54 -21.67
CA HIS A 34 12.27 13.38 -22.89
C HIS A 34 12.16 12.57 -24.19
N ASP A 35 12.18 11.24 -24.09
CA ASP A 35 12.06 10.33 -25.23
C ASP A 35 10.64 10.33 -25.83
N ALA A 36 10.52 9.77 -27.04
CA ALA A 36 9.27 9.75 -27.79
C ALA A 36 8.16 8.93 -27.10
N GLU A 37 8.51 7.85 -26.40
CA GLU A 37 7.53 7.03 -25.67
C GLU A 37 6.96 7.83 -24.50
N SER A 38 7.82 8.45 -23.70
CA SER A 38 7.41 9.31 -22.58
C SER A 38 6.48 10.44 -22.99
N LYS A 39 6.84 11.19 -24.04
CA LYS A 39 5.99 12.25 -24.59
C LYS A 39 4.65 11.72 -25.08
N GLN A 40 4.62 10.51 -25.65
CA GLN A 40 3.39 9.92 -26.14
C GLN A 40 2.47 9.49 -25.00
N VAL A 41 2.99 8.85 -23.96
CA VAL A 41 2.22 8.45 -22.78
C VAL A 41 1.65 9.68 -22.06
N GLN A 42 2.48 10.71 -21.85
CA GLN A 42 2.02 11.98 -21.26
C GLN A 42 0.89 12.65 -22.05
N ARG A 43 0.96 12.59 -23.39
CA ARG A 43 -0.09 13.16 -24.23
C ARG A 43 -1.39 12.39 -24.12
N ALA A 44 -1.33 11.06 -24.09
CA ALA A 44 -2.52 10.22 -24.15
C ALA A 44 -3.24 10.06 -22.81
N LEU A 45 -2.53 10.12 -21.67
CA LEU A 45 -3.15 10.01 -20.35
C LEU A 45 -3.56 11.40 -19.85
N LYS A 46 -4.86 11.62 -19.73
CA LYS A 46 -5.45 12.86 -19.21
C LYS A 46 -6.04 12.63 -17.85
N ILE A 47 -5.94 13.64 -16.99
CA ILE A 47 -6.65 13.65 -15.72
C ILE A 47 -8.14 13.71 -16.05
N GLU A 48 -8.88 12.71 -15.59
CA GLU A 48 -10.34 12.63 -15.72
C GLU A 48 -10.99 13.34 -14.53
N ARG A 49 -10.53 13.03 -13.31
CA ARG A 49 -11.03 13.62 -12.06
C ARG A 49 -10.06 13.45 -10.90
N GLN A 50 -10.26 14.26 -9.88
CA GLN A 50 -9.62 14.08 -8.57
C GLN A 50 -10.40 13.04 -7.74
N LEU A 51 -9.68 12.19 -7.03
CA LEU A 51 -10.25 11.25 -6.05
C LEU A 51 -9.96 11.75 -4.62
N LYS A 52 -10.58 11.15 -3.60
CA LYS A 52 -10.30 11.41 -2.17
C LYS A 52 -8.80 11.45 -1.88
N HIS A 53 -8.10 10.46 -2.43
CA HIS A 53 -6.65 10.38 -2.42
C HIS A 53 -6.19 10.17 -3.85
N GLY A 54 -5.39 11.09 -4.39
CA GLY A 54 -4.82 10.97 -5.73
C GLY A 54 -5.75 11.41 -6.87
N TRP A 55 -5.46 10.91 -8.06
CA TRP A 55 -6.14 11.28 -9.29
C TRP A 55 -6.47 10.07 -10.14
N GLU A 56 -7.57 10.20 -10.88
CA GLU A 56 -7.94 9.26 -11.91
C GLU A 56 -7.59 9.84 -13.28
N TYR A 57 -6.96 9.02 -14.11
CA TYR A 57 -6.60 9.33 -15.48
C TYR A 57 -7.33 8.41 -16.45
N ALA A 58 -7.65 8.92 -17.63
CA ALA A 58 -8.15 8.15 -18.75
C ALA A 58 -7.19 8.26 -19.94
N CYS A 59 -7.00 7.14 -20.65
CA CYS A 59 -6.29 7.16 -21.92
C CYS A 59 -7.22 7.62 -23.05
N GLU A 60 -6.91 8.72 -23.73
CA GLU A 60 -7.70 9.25 -24.86
C GLU A 60 -7.82 8.26 -26.03
N ASN A 61 -6.86 7.34 -26.16
CA ASN A 61 -6.85 6.41 -27.29
C ASN A 61 -7.64 5.12 -27.06
N CYS A 62 -7.62 4.57 -25.84
CA CYS A 62 -8.25 3.27 -25.56
C CYS A 62 -9.27 3.30 -24.42
N GLY A 63 -9.45 4.43 -23.74
CA GLY A 63 -10.37 4.58 -22.62
C GLY A 63 -9.92 3.85 -21.34
N SER A 64 -8.73 3.25 -21.29
CA SER A 64 -8.23 2.62 -20.06
C SER A 64 -8.12 3.64 -18.93
N ARG A 65 -8.60 3.25 -17.74
CA ARG A 65 -8.61 4.07 -16.53
C ARG A 65 -7.41 3.73 -15.65
N TRP A 66 -6.80 4.75 -15.06
CA TRP A 66 -5.60 4.64 -14.25
C TRP A 66 -5.71 5.47 -12.99
N TYR A 67 -5.22 4.94 -11.89
CA TYR A 67 -5.10 5.63 -10.61
C TYR A 67 -3.66 6.10 -10.41
N LEU A 68 -3.46 7.36 -10.04
CA LEU A 68 -2.18 7.89 -9.58
C LEU A 68 -2.31 8.33 -8.13
N GLY A 69 -1.45 7.79 -7.26
CA GLY A 69 -1.39 8.17 -5.84
C GLY A 69 -0.96 9.63 -5.64
N ARG A 70 -1.12 10.13 -4.41
CA ARG A 70 -0.69 11.50 -4.05
C ARG A 70 0.83 11.70 -4.20
N ASP A 71 1.61 10.63 -4.10
CA ASP A 71 3.06 10.65 -4.31
C ASP A 71 3.45 10.98 -5.76
N GLY A 72 2.53 10.84 -6.72
CA GLY A 72 2.81 11.05 -8.14
C GLY A 72 3.76 10.02 -8.76
N ILE A 73 4.10 8.93 -8.06
CA ILE A 73 5.16 8.01 -8.49
C ILE A 73 4.58 6.87 -9.31
N MET A 74 3.58 6.17 -8.77
CA MET A 74 3.07 4.92 -9.36
C MET A 74 1.65 5.09 -9.89
N MET A 75 1.47 4.76 -11.17
CA MET A 75 0.16 4.57 -11.77
C MET A 75 -0.27 3.10 -11.69
N SER A 76 -1.49 2.86 -11.26
CA SER A 76 -2.12 1.54 -11.21
C SER A 76 -3.32 1.48 -12.14
N TYR A 77 -3.46 0.39 -12.89
CA TYR A 77 -4.58 0.20 -13.79
C TYR A 77 -5.87 -0.05 -13.00
N ILE A 78 -6.95 0.65 -13.34
CA ILE A 78 -8.27 0.42 -12.78
C ILE A 78 -9.00 -0.55 -13.71
N HIS A 79 -9.05 -1.81 -13.30
CA HIS A 79 -9.75 -2.82 -14.09
C HIS A 79 -11.25 -2.48 -14.20
N PRO A 80 -11.90 -2.70 -15.36
CA PRO A 80 -13.31 -2.37 -15.54
C PRO A 80 -14.24 -2.99 -14.49
N SER A 81 -13.96 -4.21 -14.02
CA SER A 81 -14.75 -4.85 -12.94
C SER A 81 -14.63 -4.15 -11.58
N LYS A 82 -13.62 -3.28 -11.38
CA LYS A 82 -13.40 -2.51 -10.15
C LYS A 82 -13.86 -1.07 -10.25
N ALA A 83 -14.22 -0.59 -11.45
CA ALA A 83 -14.62 0.80 -11.68
C ALA A 83 -15.74 1.26 -10.73
N GLY A 84 -16.79 0.46 -10.59
CA GLY A 84 -17.90 0.78 -9.67
C GLY A 84 -17.47 0.79 -8.20
N LEU A 85 -16.52 -0.07 -7.81
CA LEU A 85 -15.97 -0.08 -6.46
C LEU A 85 -15.15 1.18 -6.16
N VAL A 86 -14.36 1.66 -7.12
CA VAL A 86 -13.62 2.93 -7.01
C VAL A 86 -14.59 4.11 -6.89
N GLU A 87 -15.64 4.13 -7.71
CA GLU A 87 -16.67 5.16 -7.66
C GLU A 87 -17.37 5.22 -6.30
N HIS A 88 -17.76 4.05 -5.78
CA HIS A 88 -18.38 3.95 -4.46
C HIS A 88 -17.43 4.35 -3.34
N TRP A 89 -16.18 3.87 -3.36
CA TRP A 89 -15.15 4.26 -2.40
C TRP A 89 -14.92 5.78 -2.40
N ASN A 90 -14.87 6.38 -3.59
CA ASN A 90 -14.60 7.81 -3.73
C ASN A 90 -15.79 8.71 -3.31
N ALA A 91 -17.02 8.23 -3.47
CA ALA A 91 -18.22 9.03 -3.23
C ALA A 91 -18.69 9.04 -1.77
N GLY A 92 -18.41 7.99 -1.00
CA GLY A 92 -18.86 7.88 0.39
C GLY A 92 -17.92 8.55 1.39
N THR A 93 -18.25 8.46 2.67
CA THR A 93 -17.34 8.72 3.80
C THR A 93 -17.44 7.52 4.71
N TYR A 94 -16.33 6.83 4.95
CA TYR A 94 -16.28 5.52 5.61
C TYR A 94 -15.42 5.63 6.87
N GLU A 95 -15.79 6.56 7.74
CA GLU A 95 -15.16 6.75 9.03
C GLU A 95 -15.68 5.71 10.04
N VAL A 96 -14.80 5.25 10.92
CA VAL A 96 -15.19 4.43 12.08
C VAL A 96 -15.49 5.35 13.27
N SER A 97 -16.42 4.95 14.13
CA SER A 97 -16.68 5.70 15.37
C SER A 97 -15.49 5.58 16.33
N ASP A 98 -15.41 6.48 17.32
CA ASP A 98 -14.36 6.44 18.34
C ASP A 98 -14.42 5.16 19.18
N GLU A 99 -15.61 4.63 19.44
CA GLU A 99 -15.77 3.36 20.15
C GLU A 99 -15.19 2.19 19.34
N ILE A 100 -15.46 2.14 18.03
CA ILE A 100 -14.87 1.12 17.15
C ILE A 100 -13.35 1.31 17.09
N TRP A 101 -12.87 2.55 16.99
CA TRP A 101 -11.45 2.86 16.95
C TRP A 101 -10.72 2.37 18.21
N ASP A 102 -11.27 2.62 19.38
CA ASP A 102 -10.71 2.17 20.67
C ASP A 102 -10.62 0.64 20.75
N GLU A 103 -11.65 -0.08 20.29
CA GLU A 103 -11.61 -1.54 20.22
C GLU A 103 -10.57 -2.05 19.22
N LEU A 104 -10.47 -1.42 18.04
CA LEU A 104 -9.42 -1.73 17.06
C LEU A 104 -8.02 -1.50 17.63
N GLY A 105 -7.83 -0.45 18.45
CA GLY A 105 -6.58 -0.17 19.13
C GLY A 105 -6.18 -1.26 20.13
N LYS A 106 -7.16 -1.87 20.82
CA LYS A 106 -6.91 -3.00 21.74
C LYS A 106 -6.52 -4.27 20.98
N ILE A 107 -7.11 -4.50 19.81
CA ILE A 107 -6.80 -5.64 18.95
C ILE A 107 -5.43 -5.45 18.29
N GLY A 108 -5.18 -4.26 17.76
CA GLY A 108 -3.93 -3.85 17.14
C GLY A 108 -3.75 -4.36 15.70
N ALA A 109 -3.25 -3.49 14.84
CA ALA A 109 -2.83 -3.79 13.47
C ALA A 109 -1.46 -4.48 13.46
N THR A 110 -1.30 -5.46 12.57
CA THR A 110 0.03 -6.01 12.28
C THR A 110 0.72 -5.10 11.27
N ALA A 111 1.98 -4.72 11.54
CA ALA A 111 2.74 -3.93 10.57
C ALA A 111 2.95 -4.76 9.29
N GLN A 112 2.43 -4.27 8.15
CA GLN A 112 2.77 -4.87 6.86
C GLN A 112 4.27 -4.66 6.61
N GLY A 113 5.00 -5.75 6.33
CA GLY A 113 6.42 -5.69 5.99
C GLY A 113 6.64 -4.71 4.85
N SER A 114 7.60 -3.79 5.02
CA SER A 114 7.85 -2.64 4.13
C SER A 114 8.40 -3.00 2.75
N ILE A 115 8.18 -4.22 2.26
CA ILE A 115 8.81 -4.80 1.06
C ILE A 115 8.57 -3.93 -0.20
N ALA A 116 7.52 -3.10 -0.22
CA ALA A 116 7.14 -2.26 -1.37
C ALA A 116 7.04 -0.75 -1.11
N GLY A 117 7.80 -0.20 -0.15
CA GLY A 117 8.06 1.25 -0.12
C GLY A 117 6.89 2.16 0.28
N GLY A 118 6.28 1.90 1.45
CA GLY A 118 5.35 2.81 2.12
C GLY A 118 4.16 2.10 2.75
N ARG A 119 3.64 2.63 3.88
CA ARG A 119 2.40 2.16 4.50
C ARG A 119 1.22 2.69 3.68
N THR A 120 0.69 1.86 2.80
CA THR A 120 -0.51 2.21 1.99
C THR A 120 -1.81 1.74 2.63
N SER A 121 -1.71 0.85 3.62
CA SER A 121 -2.84 0.37 4.41
C SER A 121 -2.45 0.02 5.84
N ALA A 122 -3.42 0.13 6.75
CA ALA A 122 -3.39 -0.49 8.07
C ALA A 122 -4.57 -1.47 8.16
N GLU A 123 -4.29 -2.72 8.50
CA GLU A 123 -5.28 -3.79 8.56
C GLU A 123 -5.33 -4.36 9.99
N VAL A 124 -6.50 -4.30 10.62
CA VAL A 124 -6.74 -4.84 11.96
C VAL A 124 -7.58 -6.11 11.84
N PRO A 125 -7.02 -7.30 12.16
CA PRO A 125 -7.76 -8.55 12.08
C PRO A 125 -8.72 -8.69 13.26
N CYS A 126 -10.01 -8.82 12.99
CA CYS A 126 -11.04 -8.84 14.01
C CYS A 126 -12.24 -9.67 13.58
N ARG A 127 -13.15 -9.87 14.51
CA ARG A 127 -14.53 -10.22 14.22
C ARG A 127 -15.31 -8.92 14.05
N VAL A 128 -16.18 -8.89 13.04
CA VAL A 128 -17.07 -7.76 12.77
C VAL A 128 -18.52 -8.20 12.91
N THR A 129 -19.33 -7.39 13.60
CA THR A 129 -20.80 -7.47 13.51
C THR A 129 -21.33 -6.25 12.78
N THR A 130 -22.19 -6.47 11.78
CA THR A 130 -22.74 -5.39 10.96
C THR A 130 -23.98 -4.78 11.61
N VAL A 131 -24.37 -3.59 11.14
CA VAL A 131 -25.65 -2.93 11.53
C VAL A 131 -26.89 -3.77 11.21
N ARG A 132 -26.74 -4.81 10.37
CA ARG A 132 -27.80 -5.78 10.03
C ARG A 132 -27.77 -7.03 10.91
N GLY A 133 -26.83 -7.12 11.86
CA GLY A 133 -26.65 -8.27 12.74
C GLY A 133 -25.91 -9.45 12.11
N GLU A 134 -25.24 -9.26 10.96
CA GLU A 134 -24.38 -10.29 10.37
C GLU A 134 -23.03 -10.31 11.10
N THR A 135 -22.53 -11.49 11.47
CA THR A 135 -21.23 -11.64 12.11
C THR A 135 -20.23 -12.34 11.19
N PHE A 136 -19.02 -11.81 11.13
CA PHE A 136 -17.91 -12.34 10.35
C PHE A 136 -16.72 -12.56 11.27
N ASP A 137 -16.36 -13.82 11.50
CA ASP A 137 -15.26 -14.20 12.39
C ASP A 137 -13.88 -13.85 11.81
N MET A 138 -13.73 -13.79 10.49
CA MET A 138 -12.44 -13.49 9.85
C MET A 138 -12.62 -12.26 8.97
N ALA A 139 -12.44 -11.09 9.57
CA ALA A 139 -12.58 -9.83 8.89
C ALA A 139 -11.42 -8.87 9.20
N TYR A 140 -11.08 -8.03 8.24
CA TYR A 140 -10.23 -6.87 8.48
C TYR A 140 -11.07 -5.61 8.49
N VAL A 141 -10.82 -4.73 9.46
CA VAL A 141 -11.02 -3.30 9.22
C VAL A 141 -9.75 -2.76 8.58
N SER A 142 -9.86 -2.27 7.36
CA SER A 142 -8.73 -1.88 6.51
C SER A 142 -8.80 -0.39 6.20
N PHE A 143 -7.89 0.38 6.77
CA PHE A 143 -7.73 1.80 6.49
C PHE A 143 -6.79 1.97 5.32
N GLN A 144 -7.27 2.56 4.22
CA GLN A 144 -6.52 2.61 2.96
C GLN A 144 -6.46 4.03 2.41
N SER A 145 -5.26 4.45 1.99
CA SER A 145 -5.05 5.72 1.27
C SER A 145 -5.15 5.56 -0.25
N ARG A 146 -5.45 4.35 -0.72
CA ARG A 146 -5.59 3.99 -2.14
C ARG A 146 -6.94 3.32 -2.35
N PRO A 147 -7.56 3.48 -3.53
CA PRO A 147 -8.78 2.76 -3.84
C PRO A 147 -8.50 1.25 -3.93
N PRO A 148 -9.50 0.40 -3.63
CA PRO A 148 -9.36 -1.07 -3.67
C PRO A 148 -9.36 -1.61 -5.12
N ILE A 149 -8.29 -1.33 -5.86
CA ILE A 149 -8.13 -1.65 -7.30
C ILE A 149 -7.13 -2.77 -7.59
N ASP A 150 -6.43 -3.23 -6.56
CA ASP A 150 -5.35 -4.18 -6.72
C ASP A 150 -5.88 -5.54 -7.20
N LEU A 151 -5.31 -6.04 -8.31
CA LEU A 151 -5.79 -7.28 -8.96
C LEU A 151 -5.54 -8.53 -8.12
N TRP A 152 -4.57 -8.52 -7.21
CA TRP A 152 -4.39 -9.61 -6.24
C TRP A 152 -5.52 -9.64 -5.18
N GLN A 153 -6.37 -8.62 -5.17
CA GLN A 153 -7.63 -8.59 -4.43
C GLN A 153 -8.82 -9.12 -5.26
N ASP A 154 -8.60 -9.63 -6.48
CA ASP A 154 -9.63 -10.35 -7.25
C ASP A 154 -9.96 -11.68 -6.54
N GLY A 155 -10.98 -11.64 -5.69
CA GLY A 155 -11.36 -12.72 -4.78
C GLY A 155 -11.62 -12.24 -3.35
N ARG A 156 -11.06 -11.09 -2.97
CA ARG A 156 -11.41 -10.43 -1.70
C ARG A 156 -12.85 -9.97 -1.75
N ARG A 157 -13.58 -10.29 -0.69
CA ARG A 157 -14.91 -9.75 -0.44
C ARG A 157 -14.69 -8.39 0.23
N ILE A 158 -15.21 -7.34 -0.40
CA ILE A 158 -15.03 -5.97 0.08
C ILE A 158 -16.39 -5.39 0.43
N ARG A 159 -16.47 -4.81 1.64
CA ARG A 159 -17.56 -3.99 2.17
C ARG A 159 -16.96 -2.71 2.72
N PHE A 160 -17.80 -1.79 3.15
CA PHE A 160 -17.37 -0.49 3.65
C PHE A 160 -17.73 -0.34 5.13
N CYS A 161 -16.96 0.49 5.83
CA CYS A 161 -17.05 0.59 7.30
C CYS A 161 -18.34 1.22 7.83
N ASP A 162 -19.13 1.89 6.99
CA ASP A 162 -20.48 2.35 7.33
C ASP A 162 -21.45 1.20 7.67
N GLU A 163 -21.11 -0.04 7.28
CA GLU A 163 -21.87 -1.23 7.63
C GLU A 163 -21.49 -1.83 9.00
N VAL A 164 -20.40 -1.38 9.63
CA VAL A 164 -19.87 -1.96 10.88
C VAL A 164 -20.61 -1.39 12.09
N ALA A 165 -21.17 -2.27 12.91
CA ALA A 165 -21.79 -1.89 14.18
C ALA A 165 -20.85 -2.08 15.38
N SER A 166 -20.05 -3.15 15.36
CA SER A 166 -19.06 -3.43 16.40
C SER A 166 -17.93 -4.31 15.88
N VAL A 167 -16.82 -4.27 16.62
CA VAL A 167 -15.64 -5.11 16.40
C VAL A 167 -15.21 -5.75 17.72
N GLU A 168 -14.65 -6.94 17.65
CA GLU A 168 -14.07 -7.64 18.80
C GLU A 168 -12.93 -8.56 18.34
N PRO A 169 -12.04 -9.02 19.26
CA PRO A 169 -11.04 -10.03 18.92
C PRO A 169 -11.70 -11.28 18.33
N SER A 170 -11.15 -11.77 17.22
CA SER A 170 -11.63 -13.02 16.63
C SER A 170 -10.90 -14.22 17.25
N PRO A 171 -11.60 -15.35 17.46
CA PRO A 171 -10.95 -16.59 17.89
C PRO A 171 -9.95 -17.12 16.86
N TYR A 172 -10.09 -16.71 15.59
CA TYR A 172 -9.16 -17.08 14.53
C TYR A 172 -7.98 -16.11 14.41
N THR A 173 -8.01 -14.97 15.08
CA THR A 173 -6.90 -14.01 15.08
C THR A 173 -5.73 -14.57 15.89
N LEU A 174 -4.54 -14.54 15.31
CA LEU A 174 -3.30 -14.89 16.00
C LEU A 174 -3.02 -13.88 17.13
N PRO A 175 -2.49 -14.34 18.29
CA PRO A 175 -2.07 -13.46 19.37
C PRO A 175 -1.04 -12.42 18.91
N ALA A 176 -1.11 -11.22 19.51
CA ALA A 176 -0.33 -10.06 19.07
C ALA A 176 1.19 -10.32 19.01
N ASP A 177 1.73 -11.05 19.98
CA ASP A 177 3.14 -11.46 20.01
C ASP A 177 3.49 -12.41 18.85
N VAL A 178 2.61 -13.36 18.53
CA VAL A 178 2.76 -14.24 17.36
C VAL A 178 2.74 -13.44 16.07
N ARG A 179 1.75 -12.54 15.89
CA ARG A 179 1.65 -11.67 14.69
C ARG A 179 2.89 -10.80 14.50
N LEU A 180 3.40 -10.24 15.60
CA LEU A 180 4.60 -9.42 15.58
C LEU A 180 5.85 -10.24 15.24
N ALA A 181 5.97 -11.46 15.77
CA ALA A 181 7.07 -12.35 15.42
C ALA A 181 7.00 -12.78 13.96
N THR A 182 5.81 -13.15 13.45
CA THR A 182 5.64 -13.59 12.05
C THR A 182 5.87 -12.46 11.05
N SER A 183 5.40 -11.24 11.33
CA SER A 183 5.67 -10.08 10.48
C SER A 183 7.16 -9.68 10.44
N ARG A 184 7.94 -10.06 11.45
CA ARG A 184 9.40 -9.83 11.54
C ARG A 184 10.22 -11.04 11.13
N ALA A 185 9.59 -12.17 10.81
CA ALA A 185 10.29 -13.37 10.40
C ALA A 185 11.12 -13.07 9.15
N GLN A 186 12.42 -13.37 9.23
CA GLN A 186 13.31 -13.18 8.10
C GLN A 186 13.05 -14.26 7.05
N GLU A 187 13.03 -13.84 5.80
CA GLU A 187 13.03 -14.75 4.68
C GLU A 187 14.35 -15.51 4.64
N ILE A 188 14.29 -16.83 4.84
CA ILE A 188 15.47 -17.69 4.83
C ILE A 188 15.67 -18.38 3.48
N ARG A 189 14.61 -18.46 2.65
CA ARG A 189 14.62 -18.97 1.26
C ARG A 189 13.51 -18.28 0.47
N MET A 190 13.59 -18.28 -0.86
CA MET A 190 12.64 -17.65 -1.80
C MET A 190 11.15 -17.78 -1.39
N GLY A 191 10.58 -16.74 -0.78
CA GLY A 191 9.20 -16.66 -0.30
C GLY A 191 8.89 -17.43 0.98
N TYR A 192 9.92 -17.79 1.76
CA TYR A 192 9.83 -18.62 2.94
C TYR A 192 10.45 -17.93 4.15
N ALA A 193 9.57 -17.46 5.05
CA ALA A 193 9.87 -16.77 6.28
C ALA A 193 9.07 -17.42 7.43
N PRO A 194 9.58 -18.54 7.99
CA PRO A 194 8.85 -19.36 8.94
C PRO A 194 8.82 -18.75 10.35
N THR A 195 7.70 -18.92 11.04
CA THR A 195 7.56 -18.73 12.49
C THR A 195 6.98 -19.99 13.12
N ALA A 196 7.66 -20.50 14.15
CA ALA A 196 7.19 -21.67 14.91
C ALA A 196 6.12 -21.24 15.90
N VAL A 197 5.03 -21.99 15.94
CA VAL A 197 4.00 -21.83 16.96
C VAL A 197 3.54 -23.20 17.45
N GLN A 198 3.00 -23.23 18.65
CA GLN A 198 2.50 -24.45 19.28
C GLN A 198 1.08 -24.21 19.82
N ALA A 199 0.22 -25.21 19.66
CA ALA A 199 -1.08 -25.25 20.32
C ALA A 199 -0.97 -25.66 21.80
N HIS A 200 -2.09 -25.57 22.53
CA HIS A 200 -2.13 -25.89 23.96
C HIS A 200 -1.80 -27.36 24.29
N ASP A 201 -2.06 -28.29 23.38
CA ASP A 201 -1.81 -29.73 23.52
C ASP A 201 -0.40 -30.16 23.08
N GLY A 202 0.40 -29.22 22.58
CA GLY A 202 1.77 -29.45 22.14
C GLY A 202 1.95 -29.60 20.63
N HIS A 203 0.87 -29.66 19.83
CA HIS A 203 0.96 -29.75 18.37
C HIS A 203 1.68 -28.54 17.78
N LEU A 204 2.57 -28.77 16.81
CA LEU A 204 3.41 -27.74 16.22
C LEU A 204 2.88 -27.30 14.85
N PHE A 205 2.90 -26.00 14.62
CA PHE A 205 2.58 -25.38 13.34
C PHE A 205 3.69 -24.45 12.90
N GLN A 206 3.71 -24.21 11.60
CA GLN A 206 4.62 -23.25 11.01
C GLN A 206 3.85 -22.22 10.19
N LEU A 207 3.99 -20.95 10.57
CA LEU A 207 3.43 -19.82 9.85
C LEU A 207 4.45 -19.30 8.84
N ASN A 208 4.09 -19.19 7.56
CA ASN A 208 4.95 -18.61 6.52
C ASN A 208 4.42 -17.24 6.09
N TRP A 209 4.82 -16.17 6.79
CA TRP A 209 4.21 -14.83 6.69
C TRP A 209 2.67 -14.78 6.79
N ALA A 210 2.06 -15.84 7.33
CA ALA A 210 0.64 -15.89 7.67
C ALA A 210 0.45 -15.18 9.01
N ASN A 211 0.27 -13.86 8.94
CA ASN A 211 0.48 -13.00 10.09
C ASN A 211 -0.76 -12.72 10.94
N ASP A 212 -1.97 -13.01 10.48
CA ASP A 212 -3.17 -12.46 11.14
C ASP A 212 -4.20 -13.51 11.54
N PHE A 213 -4.55 -14.43 10.64
CA PHE A 213 -5.56 -15.46 10.89
C PHE A 213 -4.97 -16.87 10.78
N PHE A 214 -5.48 -17.78 11.61
CA PHE A 214 -5.14 -19.19 11.57
C PHE A 214 -6.35 -20.08 11.86
N ALA A 215 -6.48 -21.14 11.06
CA ALA A 215 -7.44 -22.21 11.28
C ALA A 215 -6.87 -23.52 10.71
N SER A 216 -6.80 -24.57 11.52
CA SER A 216 -6.39 -25.91 11.07
C SER A 216 -7.07 -26.97 11.92
N GLY A 217 -7.95 -27.77 11.34
CA GLY A 217 -8.71 -28.79 12.08
C GLY A 217 -9.44 -28.19 13.29
N PRO A 218 -9.16 -28.64 14.53
CA PRO A 218 -9.76 -28.08 15.75
C PRO A 218 -9.08 -26.80 16.25
N TYR A 219 -7.91 -26.44 15.74
CA TYR A 219 -7.09 -25.35 16.26
C TYR A 219 -7.42 -24.01 15.58
N LYS A 220 -7.48 -22.96 16.38
CA LYS A 220 -7.70 -21.59 15.92
C LYS A 220 -6.50 -20.71 16.26
N GLY A 221 -6.49 -19.49 15.72
CA GLY A 221 -5.43 -18.51 15.97
C GLY A 221 -5.20 -18.25 17.46
N GLU A 222 -6.26 -18.05 18.23
CA GLU A 222 -6.18 -17.74 19.66
C GLU A 222 -5.50 -18.84 20.50
N ASP A 223 -5.46 -20.08 20.00
CA ASP A 223 -4.87 -21.23 20.68
C ASP A 223 -3.35 -21.32 20.53
N LEU A 224 -2.76 -20.50 19.64
CA LEU A 224 -1.36 -20.60 19.25
C LEU A 224 -0.47 -19.66 20.06
N ARG A 225 0.71 -20.15 20.44
CA ARG A 225 1.75 -19.36 21.10
C ARG A 225 3.10 -19.59 20.43
N LEU A 226 4.00 -18.62 20.56
CA LEU A 226 5.40 -18.79 20.14
C LEU A 226 6.06 -19.96 20.88
N THR A 227 6.99 -20.62 20.21
CA THR A 227 7.77 -21.72 20.78
C THR A 227 9.24 -21.60 20.41
N ASP A 228 10.10 -21.90 21.39
CA ASP A 228 11.55 -21.91 21.25
C ASP A 228 12.09 -23.28 20.80
N LEU A 229 11.19 -24.23 20.47
CA LEU A 229 11.57 -25.57 20.02
C LEU A 229 12.35 -25.49 18.72
N ALA A 230 13.68 -25.40 18.85
CA ALA A 230 14.60 -25.47 17.76
C ALA A 230 14.61 -26.90 17.18
N GLY A 231 14.28 -27.04 15.90
CA GLY A 231 15.07 -27.95 15.07
C GLY A 231 14.44 -29.23 14.53
N ASP A 232 13.14 -29.32 14.27
CA ASP A 232 12.68 -30.23 13.20
C ASP A 232 11.43 -29.69 12.48
N TRP A 233 11.65 -28.64 11.69
CA TRP A 233 10.62 -27.93 10.92
C TRP A 233 9.91 -28.81 9.89
N ASP A 234 10.54 -29.93 9.50
CA ASP A 234 10.04 -30.83 8.48
C ASP A 234 8.75 -31.56 8.90
N GLN A 235 8.37 -31.50 10.19
CA GLN A 235 7.14 -32.10 10.72
C GLN A 235 6.02 -31.09 11.04
N ALA A 236 6.27 -29.79 10.88
CA ALA A 236 5.27 -28.78 11.18
C ALA A 236 4.26 -28.64 10.04
N ASP A 237 2.97 -28.66 10.36
CA ASP A 237 1.94 -28.41 9.37
C ASP A 237 1.98 -26.95 8.91
N MET A 238 2.04 -26.74 7.61
CA MET A 238 1.75 -25.43 7.02
C MET A 238 0.24 -25.27 6.97
N ALA A 239 -0.28 -24.31 7.73
CA ALA A 239 -1.69 -23.97 7.72
C ALA A 239 -1.87 -22.45 7.66
N GLY A 240 -2.95 -22.05 7.00
CA GLY A 240 -3.33 -20.67 6.81
C GLY A 240 -4.77 -20.61 6.33
N VAL A 241 -5.38 -19.43 6.45
CA VAL A 241 -6.75 -19.21 6.00
C VAL A 241 -6.74 -18.77 4.54
N PRO A 242 -7.45 -19.46 3.63
CA PRO A 242 -7.60 -18.99 2.26
C PRO A 242 -8.27 -17.62 2.19
N SER A 243 -7.79 -16.74 1.31
CA SER A 243 -8.20 -15.33 1.31
C SER A 243 -9.68 -15.11 0.96
N GLU A 244 -10.33 -16.06 0.29
CA GLU A 244 -11.76 -16.03 -0.02
C GLU A 244 -12.67 -16.10 1.21
N TYR A 245 -12.16 -16.59 2.35
CA TYR A 245 -12.89 -16.63 3.62
C TYR A 245 -12.76 -15.34 4.42
N ILE A 246 -11.90 -14.41 3.99
CA ILE A 246 -11.61 -13.17 4.69
C ILE A 246 -12.40 -12.02 4.07
N LEU A 247 -13.13 -11.29 4.91
CA LEU A 247 -13.91 -10.12 4.52
C LEU A 247 -13.15 -8.83 4.87
N TYR A 248 -13.15 -7.84 3.97
CA TYR A 248 -12.51 -6.56 4.20
C TYR A 248 -13.58 -5.48 4.32
N PHE A 249 -13.59 -4.77 5.45
CA PHE A 249 -14.35 -3.54 5.64
C PHE A 249 -13.40 -2.36 5.45
N VAL A 250 -13.57 -1.63 4.35
CA VAL A 250 -12.69 -0.51 3.99
C VAL A 250 -13.15 0.75 4.70
N ALA A 251 -12.21 1.36 5.42
CA ALA A 251 -12.34 2.64 6.09
C ALA A 251 -11.48 3.72 5.40
N ASP A 252 -11.89 4.98 5.57
CA ASP A 252 -11.10 6.13 5.15
C ASP A 252 -9.83 6.28 6.00
N TRP A 253 -8.75 6.76 5.39
CA TRP A 253 -7.44 6.92 6.04
C TRP A 253 -7.49 7.96 7.18
N ARG A 254 -6.94 7.61 8.35
CA ARG A 254 -6.80 8.53 9.50
C ARG A 254 -5.34 8.92 9.75
N ALA A 255 -5.13 10.12 10.31
CA ALA A 255 -3.79 10.62 10.61
C ALA A 255 -3.12 9.91 11.80
N ASP A 256 -3.92 9.35 12.70
CA ASP A 256 -3.50 8.68 13.93
C ASP A 256 -3.40 7.15 13.79
N LEU A 257 -3.35 6.62 12.56
CA LEU A 257 -3.24 5.17 12.30
C LEU A 257 -2.03 4.50 12.94
N ASP A 258 -0.96 5.27 13.19
CA ASP A 258 0.22 4.74 13.86
C ASP A 258 -0.07 4.24 15.28
N SER A 259 -1.12 4.76 15.92
CA SER A 259 -1.59 4.27 17.22
C SER A 259 -2.17 2.85 17.17
N LEU A 260 -2.58 2.35 16.01
CA LEU A 260 -3.12 1.00 15.90
C LEU A 260 -2.03 -0.08 15.84
N TYR A 261 -0.80 0.25 15.44
CA TYR A 261 0.20 -0.80 15.21
C TYR A 261 0.73 -1.41 16.50
N LEU A 262 0.96 -2.72 16.43
CA LEU A 262 1.64 -3.46 17.48
C LEU A 262 3.13 -3.11 17.53
N ASP A 263 3.57 -2.56 18.67
CA ASP A 263 4.97 -2.24 18.92
C ASP A 263 5.70 -3.29 19.77
N ALA A 264 7.02 -3.39 19.57
CA ALA A 264 7.89 -4.32 20.30
C ALA A 264 7.90 -4.11 21.82
N ALA A 265 7.56 -2.90 22.28
CA ALA A 265 7.65 -2.52 23.68
C ALA A 265 6.45 -2.99 24.53
N GLY A 266 5.50 -3.73 23.94
CA GLY A 266 4.42 -4.39 24.67
C GLY A 266 3.19 -3.50 24.85
N GLY A 267 2.18 -3.71 23.99
CA GLY A 267 0.78 -3.54 24.35
C GLY A 267 0.28 -2.12 24.68
N ARG A 268 0.95 -1.06 24.24
CA ARG A 268 0.36 0.28 24.15
C ARG A 268 0.68 0.90 22.80
N ALA A 269 -0.37 1.39 22.15
CA ALA A 269 -0.33 2.29 21.01
C ALA A 269 0.77 3.33 21.18
N SER A 270 1.67 3.42 20.19
CA SER A 270 2.83 4.30 20.24
C SER A 270 2.42 5.75 20.49
N GLU A 271 3.04 6.40 21.48
CA GLU A 271 3.03 7.86 21.57
C GLU A 271 3.96 8.41 20.47
N GLN A 272 3.32 8.94 19.43
CA GLN A 272 3.80 9.94 18.46
C GLN A 272 5.27 9.84 18.00
N ILE A 273 5.49 9.20 16.86
CA ILE A 273 6.58 9.60 15.96
C ILE A 273 6.06 10.78 15.14
N SER A 274 6.44 11.98 15.59
CA SER A 274 6.13 13.24 14.91
C SER A 274 6.65 13.22 13.47
N ALA A 275 5.80 13.66 12.54
CA ALA A 275 6.10 13.84 11.14
C ALA A 275 7.41 14.60 10.93
N VAL A 276 8.20 14.13 9.96
CA VAL A 276 9.39 14.80 9.43
C VAL A 276 8.99 16.23 9.03
N PRO A 277 9.69 17.29 9.50
CA PRO A 277 9.41 18.64 9.04
C PRO A 277 9.77 18.74 7.56
N GLU A 278 8.87 19.31 6.76
CA GLU A 278 9.20 19.82 5.43
C GLU A 278 10.30 20.89 5.61
N GLU A 279 11.53 20.57 5.22
CA GLU A 279 12.58 21.58 5.11
C GLU A 279 12.31 22.46 3.90
N ASP A 280 11.80 23.64 4.23
CA ASP A 280 11.56 24.80 3.39
C ASP A 280 12.92 25.45 3.03
N GLU A 281 13.66 24.85 2.09
CA GLU A 281 14.85 25.48 1.49
C GLU A 281 14.44 26.35 0.29
N ASN A 282 13.87 27.51 0.59
CA ASN A 282 13.86 28.63 -0.34
C ASN A 282 14.24 29.91 0.42
N ARG A 283 15.55 30.15 0.54
CA ARG A 283 16.08 31.44 0.99
C ARG A 283 16.84 32.12 -0.13
N ASP A 284 16.19 33.17 -0.60
CA ASP A 284 16.73 34.28 -1.38
C ASP A 284 18.12 34.70 -0.92
N ALA A 285 19.02 34.85 -1.89
CA ALA A 285 20.19 35.72 -1.78
C ALA A 285 20.19 36.65 -3.00
N SER A 286 19.56 37.81 -2.83
CA SER A 286 19.74 38.99 -3.66
C SER A 286 20.07 40.20 -2.77
N ALA A 287 21.20 40.85 -3.08
CA ALA A 287 21.63 42.22 -2.75
C ALA A 287 23.12 42.28 -3.19
N GLU A 288 23.47 42.81 -4.36
CA GLU A 288 23.71 44.24 -4.64
C GLU A 288 24.61 44.90 -3.59
N ASP A 289 25.83 45.30 -3.94
CA ASP A 289 26.12 46.72 -4.21
C ASP A 289 27.51 47.01 -4.83
N GLU A 290 27.54 48.07 -5.66
CA GLU A 290 28.57 49.10 -5.91
C GLU A 290 30.09 48.78 -5.78
N SER A 291 31.03 49.35 -6.53
CA SER A 291 31.12 50.50 -7.44
C SER A 291 32.55 50.51 -8.03
N GLY A 292 32.74 51.03 -9.24
CA GLY A 292 34.09 51.22 -9.78
C GLY A 292 34.08 51.67 -11.25
N ARG A 293 34.04 52.98 -11.47
CA ARG A 293 33.86 53.69 -12.74
C ARG A 293 35.20 54.32 -13.19
N LEU A 294 35.43 54.36 -14.51
CA LEU A 294 36.37 55.22 -15.29
C LEU A 294 37.88 54.88 -15.14
N GLU A 295 38.74 54.92 -16.17
CA GLU A 295 38.89 55.92 -17.23
C GLU A 295 39.32 55.34 -18.60
N GLN A 296 39.00 56.10 -19.64
CA GLN A 296 39.49 55.98 -21.02
C GLN A 296 40.90 56.60 -21.13
N ALA A 297 41.73 56.11 -22.06
CA ALA A 297 42.65 56.96 -22.82
C ALA A 297 43.02 56.30 -24.15
N GLU A 298 42.72 57.01 -25.23
CA GLU A 298 43.20 56.80 -26.59
C GLU A 298 44.72 57.03 -26.68
N GLY A 299 45.35 56.44 -27.70
CA GLY A 299 46.77 56.65 -27.99
C GLY A 299 47.15 56.08 -29.35
N THR A 300 46.72 56.76 -30.40
CA THR A 300 47.23 56.63 -31.78
C THR A 300 48.65 57.18 -31.84
N GLU A 301 49.62 56.44 -32.38
CA GLU A 301 50.81 57.05 -32.98
C GLU A 301 51.42 56.17 -34.07
N GLU A 302 51.64 56.80 -35.22
CA GLU A 302 52.31 56.33 -36.44
C GLU A 302 53.85 56.29 -36.29
N ARG A 303 54.49 55.73 -37.34
CA ARG A 303 55.91 55.80 -37.79
C ARG A 303 56.74 54.55 -37.47
N ASP A 304 57.48 53.93 -38.39
CA ASP A 304 57.84 54.19 -39.80
C ASP A 304 57.92 52.84 -40.55
#